data_AF-A0A328UJ74-F1
#
_entry.id   AF-A0A328UJ74-F1
#
_cell.length_a   1.000
_cell.length_b   1.000
_cell.length_c   1.000
_cell.angle_alpha   90.00
_cell.angle_beta   90.00
_cell.angle_gamma   90.00
#
_symmetry.space_group_name_H-M   'P 1'
#
loop_
_entity.id
_entity.type
_entity.pdbx_description
1 polymer ?
#
loop_
_entity_poly.entity_id
_entity_poly.type
_entity_poly.pdbx_seq_one_letter_code
_entity_poly.pdbx_strand_id
1 'polypeptide(L)'
;MKSLRIALIPAYQPTDQLLLLLQEAKSKGFQLVVVDDGSDKSFLEIFASAAWFGAVLHHEQNMGKGQAIKTGLSYIQDHFPADCIIVTMDADGQHRAVDAPKICQAVQNHPDTLVLGSRKLREHVPVRSRFGNTVTRFVYRISTGQRVWDTQTGLRAFSARLIPQFLSIPGERYEYEMNVLLTCSRIGIPILEEEIETIYIDGNASSHFDTVKDSWRVYKEILKFSAASLISFLVDYGLYSALTLCTSGLGNAPSILITNIGARIVSASINYTINRKMVFRSKAHVVRSAVQYAALAAGILIGNTVVLSVLADYLGVNRYAAKLITELLFFLMSWLVQRKVIFRAGKNAKKS
;
A
#
# COMPACT_ATOMS: atom_id res chain seq x y z
N MET A 1 35.52 -18.04 2.85
CA MET A 1 34.73 -18.12 4.10
C MET A 1 33.29 -17.79 3.76
N LYS A 2 32.30 -18.50 4.31
CA LYS A 2 30.88 -18.16 4.08
C LYS A 2 30.57 -16.86 4.83
N SER A 3 30.06 -15.84 4.14
CA SER A 3 29.58 -14.61 4.79
C SER A 3 28.53 -14.94 5.84
N LEU A 4 28.61 -14.26 6.99
CA LEU A 4 27.62 -14.37 8.06
C LEU A 4 26.23 -13.99 7.53
N ARG A 5 25.20 -14.73 7.92
CA ARG A 5 23.81 -14.50 7.50
C ARG A 5 22.96 -14.15 8.71
N ILE A 6 22.20 -13.06 8.61
CA ILE A 6 21.35 -12.54 9.66
C ILE A 6 19.91 -12.56 9.16
N ALA A 7 18.99 -13.15 9.91
CA ALA A 7 17.56 -12.97 9.70
C ALA A 7 17.06 -11.87 10.63
N LEU A 8 16.50 -10.83 10.05
CA LEU A 8 15.85 -9.72 10.73
C LEU A 8 14.32 -9.93 10.67
N ILE A 9 13.71 -10.12 11.84
CA ILE A 9 12.29 -10.45 11.96
C ILE A 9 11.56 -9.37 12.77
N PRO A 10 10.91 -8.39 12.12
CA PRO A 10 9.96 -7.52 12.80
C PRO A 10 8.68 -8.29 13.16
N ALA A 11 8.24 -8.17 14.41
CA ALA A 11 7.08 -8.88 14.94
C ALA A 11 6.18 -7.94 15.76
N TYR A 12 4.87 -8.05 15.58
CA TYR A 12 3.88 -7.39 16.41
C TYR A 12 2.76 -8.39 16.71
N GLN A 13 2.54 -8.67 17.99
CA GLN A 13 1.57 -9.66 18.45
C GLN A 13 1.66 -11.02 17.71
N PRO A 14 2.86 -11.65 17.65
CA PRO A 14 3.06 -12.88 16.88
C PRO A 14 2.38 -14.10 17.53
N THR A 15 2.10 -15.12 16.72
CA THR A 15 1.70 -16.45 17.21
C THR A 15 2.92 -17.36 17.35
N ASP A 16 2.74 -18.58 17.86
CA ASP A 16 3.81 -19.60 18.00
C ASP A 16 4.55 -19.92 16.68
N GLN A 17 3.98 -19.51 15.54
CA GLN A 17 4.66 -19.54 14.24
C GLN A 17 5.99 -18.79 14.24
N LEU A 18 6.14 -17.74 15.06
CA LEU A 18 7.43 -17.07 15.24
C LEU A 18 8.49 -18.04 15.75
N LEU A 19 8.20 -18.84 16.77
CA LEU A 19 9.19 -19.76 17.35
C LEU A 19 9.60 -20.85 16.36
N LEU A 20 8.64 -21.36 15.58
CA LEU A 20 8.92 -22.31 14.50
C LEU A 20 9.82 -21.69 13.41
N LEU A 21 9.54 -20.45 13.01
CA LEU A 21 10.36 -19.70 12.07
C LEU A 21 11.79 -19.50 12.58
N LEU A 22 11.96 -19.10 13.85
CA LEU A 22 13.26 -18.90 14.48
C LEU A 22 14.05 -20.21 14.54
N GLN A 23 13.41 -21.32 14.90
CA GLN A 23 14.02 -22.63 14.90
C GLN A 23 14.47 -23.05 13.48
N GLU A 24 13.61 -22.88 12.47
CA GLU A 24 13.94 -23.20 11.08
C GLU A 24 15.12 -22.34 10.59
N ALA A 25 15.07 -21.02 10.79
CA ALA A 25 16.14 -20.10 10.40
C ALA A 25 17.46 -20.40 11.12
N LYS A 26 17.44 -20.71 12.42
CA LYS A 26 18.63 -21.12 13.17
C LYS A 26 19.24 -22.40 12.60
N SER A 27 18.41 -23.39 12.25
CA SER A 27 18.86 -24.65 11.64
C SER A 27 19.53 -24.45 10.27
N LYS A 28 19.21 -23.35 9.58
CA LYS A 28 19.82 -22.95 8.30
C LYS A 28 21.08 -22.08 8.48
N GLY A 29 21.52 -21.87 9.71
CA GLY A 29 22.76 -21.15 10.04
C GLY A 29 22.62 -19.63 10.10
N PHE A 30 21.41 -19.10 10.30
CA PHE A 30 21.21 -17.66 10.49
C PHE A 30 21.48 -17.26 11.95
N GLN A 31 22.11 -16.10 12.13
CA GLN A 31 21.97 -15.32 13.37
C GLN A 31 20.64 -14.58 13.32
N LEU A 32 19.98 -14.44 14.47
CA LEU A 32 18.61 -13.96 14.52
C LEU A 32 18.55 -12.64 15.28
N VAL A 33 17.89 -11.66 14.67
CA VAL A 33 17.56 -10.36 15.26
C VAL A 33 16.05 -10.20 15.14
N VAL A 34 15.36 -10.31 16.26
CA VAL A 34 13.91 -10.14 16.37
C VAL A 34 13.62 -8.76 16.92
N VAL A 35 12.63 -8.07 16.36
CA VAL A 35 12.19 -6.76 16.86
C VAL A 35 10.72 -6.85 17.23
N ASP A 36 10.44 -6.83 18.53
CA ASP A 36 9.11 -6.65 19.09
C ASP A 36 8.69 -5.18 18.95
N ASP A 37 7.77 -4.92 18.01
CA ASP A 37 7.23 -3.60 17.71
C ASP A 37 6.13 -3.20 18.71
N GLY A 38 6.42 -3.32 20.01
CA GLY A 38 5.55 -2.89 21.11
C GLY A 38 4.29 -3.73 21.28
N SER A 39 4.46 -5.06 21.31
CA SER A 39 3.37 -6.01 21.60
C SER A 39 2.87 -5.90 23.04
N ASP A 40 1.62 -6.32 23.26
CA ASP A 40 1.03 -6.30 24.60
C ASP A 40 1.71 -7.30 25.54
N LYS A 41 1.52 -7.11 26.86
CA LYS A 41 2.11 -7.95 27.91
C LYS A 41 1.81 -9.45 27.76
N SER A 42 0.72 -9.82 27.08
CA SER A 42 0.38 -11.22 26.80
C SER A 42 1.37 -11.92 25.86
N PHE A 43 2.21 -11.17 25.14
CA PHE A 43 3.21 -11.72 24.21
C PHE A 43 4.64 -11.75 24.82
N LEU A 44 4.81 -11.39 26.09
CA LEU A 44 6.15 -11.41 26.71
C LEU A 44 6.78 -12.81 26.73
N GLU A 45 5.98 -13.85 26.93
CA GLU A 45 6.48 -15.24 26.96
C GLU A 45 7.01 -15.69 25.59
N ILE A 46 6.37 -15.30 24.49
CA ILE A 46 6.85 -15.66 23.15
C ILE A 46 8.16 -14.94 22.82
N PHE A 47 8.33 -13.69 23.24
CA PHE A 47 9.60 -12.97 23.05
C PHE A 47 10.71 -13.45 24.01
N ALA A 48 10.37 -13.83 25.24
CA ALA A 48 11.31 -14.51 26.13
C ALA A 48 11.77 -15.84 25.54
N SER A 49 10.87 -16.58 24.88
CA SER A 49 11.19 -17.80 24.15
C SER A 49 12.04 -17.51 22.89
N ALA A 50 11.77 -16.41 22.19
CA ALA A 50 12.57 -15.98 21.03
C ALA A 50 14.02 -15.64 21.41
N ALA A 51 14.26 -15.12 22.61
CA ALA A 51 15.61 -14.77 23.10
C ALA A 51 16.56 -15.97 23.21
N TRP A 52 16.04 -17.20 23.28
CA TRP A 52 16.86 -18.42 23.22
C TRP A 52 17.50 -18.65 21.84
N PHE A 53 16.94 -18.05 20.79
CA PHE A 53 17.38 -18.23 19.41
C PHE A 53 18.34 -17.12 18.94
N GLY A 54 18.17 -15.89 19.44
CA GLY A 54 18.99 -14.72 19.07
C GLY A 54 18.61 -13.45 19.81
N ALA A 55 19.06 -12.30 19.29
CA ALA A 55 18.79 -11.00 19.89
C ALA A 55 17.31 -10.62 19.73
N VAL A 56 16.72 -10.06 20.79
CA VAL A 56 15.35 -9.52 20.78
C VAL A 56 15.41 -8.05 21.21
N LEU A 57 14.92 -7.17 20.35
CA LEU A 57 14.82 -5.73 20.57
C LEU A 57 13.35 -5.39 20.85
N HIS A 58 13.10 -4.40 21.71
CA HIS A 58 11.74 -4.02 22.10
C HIS A 58 11.48 -2.54 21.84
N HIS A 59 10.31 -2.23 21.29
CA HIS A 59 9.72 -0.90 21.31
C HIS A 59 8.73 -0.77 22.46
N GLU A 60 8.62 0.43 23.05
CA GLU A 60 7.65 0.70 24.11
C GLU A 60 6.19 0.70 23.62
N GLN A 61 5.99 0.99 22.32
CA GLN A 61 4.69 1.04 21.65
C GLN A 61 4.85 0.65 20.19
N ASN A 62 3.75 0.34 19.51
CA ASN A 62 3.77 0.06 18.07
C ASN A 62 4.21 1.27 17.24
N MET A 63 5.42 1.19 16.68
CA MET A 63 6.02 2.22 15.84
C MET A 63 5.80 1.94 14.35
N GLY A 64 5.57 0.68 13.98
CA GLY A 64 5.33 0.22 12.63
C GLY A 64 6.48 -0.64 12.08
N LYS A 65 6.13 -1.52 11.12
CA LYS A 65 7.06 -2.45 10.47
C LYS A 65 8.33 -1.78 9.94
N GLY A 66 8.21 -0.62 9.29
CA GLY A 66 9.35 0.11 8.74
C GLY A 66 10.31 0.58 9.83
N GLN A 67 9.77 1.07 10.96
CA GLN A 67 10.57 1.46 12.11
C GLN A 67 11.20 0.24 12.79
N ALA A 68 10.48 -0.87 12.94
CA ALA A 68 11.02 -2.12 13.48
C ALA A 68 12.19 -2.66 12.63
N ILE A 69 12.06 -2.61 11.30
CA ILE A 69 13.16 -2.96 10.39
C ILE A 69 14.35 -2.02 10.62
N LYS A 70 14.14 -0.70 10.68
CA LYS A 70 15.23 0.27 10.92
C LYS A 70 15.94 0.05 12.25
N THR A 71 15.20 -0.22 13.33
CA THR A 71 15.77 -0.55 14.64
C THR A 71 16.67 -1.77 14.54
N GLY A 72 16.19 -2.84 13.87
CA GLY A 72 17.00 -4.02 13.63
C GLY A 72 18.22 -3.77 12.74
N LEU A 73 18.11 -2.95 11.70
CA LEU A 73 19.24 -2.58 10.84
C LEU A 73 20.29 -1.75 11.58
N SER A 74 19.88 -0.83 12.44
CA SER A 74 20.79 -0.07 13.30
C SER A 74 21.54 -1.01 14.25
N TYR A 75 20.81 -1.91 14.91
CA TYR A 75 21.43 -2.92 15.77
C TYR A 75 22.43 -3.81 15.00
N ILE A 76 22.06 -4.23 13.79
CA ILE A 76 22.94 -5.05 12.93
C ILE A 76 24.22 -4.28 12.57
N GLN A 77 24.09 -3.01 12.19
CA GLN A 77 25.21 -2.14 11.85
C GLN A 77 26.20 -1.99 13.02
N ASP A 78 25.70 -1.94 14.26
CA ASP A 78 26.52 -1.73 15.45
C ASP A 78 27.17 -3.02 15.99
N HIS A 79 26.56 -4.19 15.75
CA HIS A 79 26.95 -5.45 16.43
C HIS A 79 27.52 -6.53 15.51
N PHE A 80 27.42 -6.37 14.19
CA PHE A 80 27.84 -7.40 13.22
C PHE A 80 28.82 -6.88 12.17
N PRO A 81 29.62 -7.78 11.56
CA PRO A 81 30.56 -7.40 10.50
C PRO A 81 29.90 -6.77 9.27
N ALA A 82 30.59 -5.83 8.64
CA ALA A 82 30.11 -5.11 7.46
C ALA A 82 29.98 -5.97 6.18
N ASP A 83 30.48 -7.21 6.19
CA ASP A 83 30.36 -8.17 5.10
C ASP A 83 29.23 -9.20 5.30
N CYS A 84 28.43 -9.06 6.37
CA CYS A 84 27.28 -9.93 6.60
C CYS A 84 26.14 -9.64 5.60
N ILE A 85 25.27 -10.64 5.46
CA ILE A 85 24.08 -10.60 4.60
C ILE A 85 22.86 -10.61 5.49
N ILE A 86 21.96 -9.67 5.26
CA ILE A 86 20.72 -9.50 6.00
C ILE A 86 19.60 -10.06 5.13
N VAL A 87 18.70 -10.82 5.75
CA VAL A 87 17.43 -11.25 5.18
C VAL A 87 16.31 -10.74 6.08
N THR A 88 15.37 -9.98 5.54
CA THR A 88 14.13 -9.67 6.26
C THR A 88 13.14 -10.83 6.11
N MET A 89 12.49 -11.23 7.20
CA MET A 89 11.48 -12.28 7.21
C MET A 89 10.26 -11.83 8.01
N ASP A 90 9.06 -12.14 7.53
CA ASP A 90 7.83 -11.83 8.25
C ASP A 90 7.57 -12.88 9.36
N ALA A 91 7.16 -12.42 10.53
CA ALA A 91 6.92 -13.25 11.72
C ALA A 91 5.67 -14.16 11.63
N ASP A 92 4.88 -14.04 10.57
CA ASP A 92 3.62 -14.76 10.37
C ASP A 92 3.80 -16.16 9.75
N GLY A 93 5.04 -16.59 9.51
CA GLY A 93 5.35 -17.92 8.99
C GLY A 93 4.97 -18.12 7.51
N GLN A 94 4.54 -17.07 6.81
CA GLN A 94 4.18 -17.15 5.38
C GLN A 94 5.39 -17.41 4.47
N HIS A 95 6.59 -17.14 4.97
CA HIS A 95 7.85 -17.41 4.28
C HIS A 95 8.57 -18.54 5.00
N ARG A 96 8.75 -19.68 4.33
CA ARG A 96 9.64 -20.72 4.85
C ARG A 96 11.08 -20.21 4.81
N ALA A 97 11.85 -20.49 5.86
CA ALA A 97 13.28 -20.19 5.88
C ALA A 97 14.09 -21.02 4.86
N VAL A 98 13.45 -21.97 4.18
CA VAL A 98 14.06 -22.80 3.13
C VAL A 98 14.61 -21.97 1.97
N ASP A 99 13.94 -20.88 1.59
CA ASP A 99 14.33 -20.07 0.44
C ASP A 99 15.30 -18.93 0.80
N ALA A 100 15.40 -18.58 2.09
CA ALA A 100 16.31 -17.52 2.56
C ALA A 100 17.80 -17.79 2.19
N PRO A 101 18.33 -19.02 2.28
CA PRO A 101 19.67 -19.34 1.78
C PRO A 101 19.88 -19.05 0.28
N LYS A 102 18.85 -19.21 -0.55
CA LYS A 102 18.94 -19.00 -2.01
C LYS A 102 19.13 -17.51 -2.33
N ILE A 103 18.29 -16.65 -1.75
CA ILE A 103 18.43 -15.19 -1.94
C ILE A 103 19.71 -14.64 -1.32
N CYS A 104 20.18 -15.22 -0.20
CA CYS A 104 21.51 -14.92 0.36
C CYS A 104 22.62 -15.26 -0.63
N GLN A 105 22.53 -16.37 -1.36
CA GLN A 105 23.53 -16.76 -2.34
C GLN A 105 23.59 -15.76 -3.51
N ALA A 106 22.44 -15.26 -3.96
CA ALA A 106 22.39 -14.20 -4.97
C ALA A 106 23.06 -12.91 -4.49
N VAL A 107 22.85 -12.51 -3.22
CA VAL A 107 23.57 -11.36 -2.62
C VAL A 107 25.08 -11.62 -2.53
N GLN A 108 25.52 -12.84 -2.22
CA GLN A 108 26.96 -13.17 -2.23
C GLN A 108 27.59 -12.94 -3.60
N ASN A 109 26.88 -13.29 -4.67
CA ASN A 109 27.35 -13.10 -6.04
C ASN A 109 27.22 -11.63 -6.50
N HIS A 110 26.28 -10.89 -5.91
CA HIS A 110 25.97 -9.50 -6.26
C HIS A 110 25.80 -8.62 -4.99
N PRO A 111 26.90 -8.26 -4.29
CA PRO A 111 26.83 -7.61 -2.97
C PRO A 111 26.14 -6.24 -2.96
N ASP A 112 26.17 -5.52 -4.07
CA ASP A 112 25.61 -4.17 -4.21
C ASP A 112 24.17 -4.20 -4.75
N THR A 113 23.42 -5.27 -4.50
CA THR A 113 22.05 -5.48 -5.01
C THR A 113 21.05 -5.76 -3.90
N LEU A 114 19.80 -5.37 -4.16
CA LEU A 114 18.65 -5.81 -3.38
C LEU A 114 18.05 -7.05 -4.06
N VAL A 115 18.06 -8.18 -3.38
CA VAL A 115 17.46 -9.43 -3.88
C VAL A 115 16.10 -9.62 -3.23
N LEU A 116 15.08 -9.84 -4.06
CA LEU A 116 13.71 -10.10 -3.63
C LEU A 116 13.37 -11.58 -3.83
N GLY A 117 12.80 -12.21 -2.81
CA GLY A 117 12.15 -13.51 -2.96
C GLY A 117 10.81 -13.32 -3.66
N SER A 118 10.74 -13.65 -4.95
CA SER A 118 9.56 -13.44 -5.80
C SER A 118 8.75 -14.72 -5.90
N ARG A 119 7.48 -14.64 -5.49
CA ARG A 119 6.56 -15.78 -5.56
C ARG A 119 6.09 -15.93 -7.00
N LYS A 120 6.35 -17.07 -7.65
CA LYS A 120 5.64 -17.35 -8.91
C LYS A 120 4.14 -17.41 -8.59
N LEU A 121 3.35 -16.60 -9.27
CA LEU A 121 1.88 -16.68 -9.27
C LEU A 121 1.42 -18.00 -9.92
N ARG A 122 1.66 -19.15 -9.27
CA ARG A 122 1.04 -20.43 -9.63
C ARG A 122 -0.15 -20.66 -8.71
N GLU A 123 -1.33 -20.55 -9.31
CA GLU A 123 -2.67 -21.03 -8.95
C GLU A 123 -3.29 -20.75 -7.56
N HIS A 124 -2.54 -20.52 -6.48
CA HIS A 124 -3.10 -20.49 -5.12
C HIS A 124 -3.03 -19.13 -4.37
N VAL A 125 -2.66 -18.03 -5.03
CA VAL A 125 -2.66 -16.71 -4.38
C VAL A 125 -4.10 -16.21 -4.14
N PRO A 126 -4.51 -15.76 -2.94
CA PRO A 126 -5.83 -15.14 -2.74
C PRO A 126 -6.04 -13.98 -3.73
N VAL A 127 -7.19 -13.97 -4.42
CA VAL A 127 -7.50 -13.03 -5.52
C VAL A 127 -7.26 -11.55 -5.12
N ARG A 128 -7.46 -11.22 -3.84
CA ARG A 128 -7.25 -9.86 -3.29
C ARG A 128 -5.77 -9.44 -3.22
N SER A 129 -4.87 -10.35 -2.84
CA SER A 129 -3.43 -10.08 -2.81
C SER A 129 -2.87 -9.92 -4.23
N ARG A 130 -3.41 -10.69 -5.21
CA ARG A 130 -3.07 -10.52 -6.63
C ARG A 130 -3.43 -9.14 -7.15
N PHE A 131 -4.62 -8.61 -6.80
CA PHE A 131 -5.05 -7.29 -7.27
C PHE A 131 -4.18 -6.16 -6.69
N GLY A 132 -3.90 -6.19 -5.38
CA GLY A 132 -3.02 -5.23 -4.71
C GLY A 132 -1.63 -5.18 -5.35
N ASN A 133 -0.97 -6.34 -5.50
CA ASN A 133 0.35 -6.41 -6.13
C ASN A 133 0.33 -6.00 -7.62
N THR A 134 -0.76 -6.27 -8.35
CA THR A 134 -0.90 -5.84 -9.76
C THR A 134 -0.91 -4.32 -9.87
N VAL A 135 -1.67 -3.64 -9.01
CA VAL A 135 -1.74 -2.17 -8.99
C VAL A 135 -0.40 -1.57 -8.58
N THR A 136 0.21 -2.06 -7.50
CA THR A 136 1.49 -1.53 -7.03
C THR A 136 2.61 -1.76 -8.03
N ARG A 137 2.65 -2.92 -8.69
CA ARG A 137 3.58 -3.21 -9.79
C ARG A 137 3.39 -2.27 -10.98
N PHE A 138 2.16 -1.99 -11.37
CA PHE A 138 1.87 -1.06 -12.47
C PHE A 138 2.36 0.36 -12.14
N VAL A 139 2.02 0.86 -10.95
CA VAL A 139 2.46 2.19 -10.48
C VAL A 139 3.98 2.26 -10.39
N TYR A 140 4.62 1.23 -9.82
CA TYR A 140 6.07 1.15 -9.73
C TYR A 140 6.73 1.20 -11.11
N ARG A 141 6.27 0.37 -12.06
CA ARG A 141 6.81 0.33 -13.43
C ARG A 141 6.70 1.68 -14.15
N ILE A 142 5.59 2.38 -13.99
CA ILE A 142 5.42 3.71 -14.58
C ILE A 142 6.36 4.72 -13.91
N SER A 143 6.51 4.65 -12.59
CA SER A 143 7.31 5.61 -11.84
C SER A 143 8.82 5.43 -12.02
N THR A 144 9.31 4.21 -12.26
CA THR A 144 10.75 3.90 -12.28
C THR A 144 11.26 3.44 -13.65
N GLY A 145 10.37 3.06 -14.57
CA GLY A 145 10.74 2.39 -15.82
C GLY A 145 11.22 0.94 -15.65
N GLN A 146 11.38 0.46 -14.42
CA GLN A 146 11.90 -0.87 -14.10
C GLN A 146 10.75 -1.87 -13.86
N ARG A 147 11.04 -3.17 -14.05
CA ARG A 147 10.08 -4.24 -13.81
C ARG A 147 10.47 -4.98 -12.53
N VAL A 148 9.51 -5.05 -11.59
CA VAL A 148 9.56 -5.92 -10.40
C VAL A 148 8.24 -6.68 -10.35
N TRP A 149 8.28 -8.01 -10.25
CA TRP A 149 7.12 -8.89 -10.28
C TRP A 149 6.39 -8.95 -8.94
N ASP A 150 7.13 -9.05 -7.83
CA ASP A 150 6.57 -9.06 -6.47
C ASP A 150 7.05 -7.85 -5.66
N THR A 151 6.26 -6.77 -5.70
CA THR A 151 6.56 -5.54 -4.94
C THR A 151 6.19 -5.65 -3.46
N GLN A 152 5.45 -6.70 -3.08
CA GLN A 152 4.88 -6.89 -1.74
C GLN A 152 5.51 -8.06 -1.00
N THR A 153 6.63 -8.60 -1.49
CA THR A 153 7.38 -9.63 -0.75
C THR A 153 8.08 -9.02 0.47
N GLY A 154 7.90 -9.67 1.61
CA GLY A 154 8.64 -9.38 2.84
C GLY A 154 9.99 -10.09 2.91
N LEU A 155 10.21 -11.09 2.05
CA LEU A 155 11.48 -11.83 1.97
C LEU A 155 12.46 -11.08 1.06
N ARG A 156 13.39 -10.34 1.67
CA ARG A 156 14.37 -9.51 0.96
C ARG A 156 15.76 -9.73 1.53
N ALA A 157 16.76 -9.85 0.67
CA ALA A 157 18.16 -9.99 1.07
C ALA A 157 19.02 -8.87 0.51
N PHE A 158 20.01 -8.43 1.30
CA PHE A 158 21.00 -7.44 0.90
C PHE A 158 22.25 -7.51 1.79
N SER A 159 23.35 -6.94 1.31
CA SER A 159 24.59 -6.81 2.10
C SER A 159 24.46 -5.71 3.14
N ALA A 160 25.13 -5.88 4.29
CA ALA A 160 25.24 -4.84 5.33
C ALA A 160 25.77 -3.49 4.79
N ARG A 161 26.48 -3.50 3.66
CA ARG A 161 26.93 -2.30 2.94
C ARG A 161 25.78 -1.36 2.55
N LEU A 162 24.56 -1.85 2.38
CA LEU A 162 23.38 -1.06 2.03
C LEU A 162 22.62 -0.51 3.24
N ILE A 163 23.01 -0.87 4.47
CA ILE A 163 22.33 -0.39 5.70
C ILE A 163 22.31 1.14 5.80
N PRO A 164 23.42 1.88 5.61
CA PRO A 164 23.40 3.34 5.72
C PRO A 164 22.36 3.98 4.79
N GLN A 165 22.28 3.51 3.55
CA GLN A 165 21.29 3.96 2.58
C GLN A 165 19.88 3.61 3.06
N PHE A 166 19.64 2.39 3.51
CA PHE A 166 18.31 1.93 3.90
C PHE A 166 17.78 2.60 5.16
N LEU A 167 18.65 2.94 6.13
CA LEU A 167 18.28 3.73 7.31
C LEU A 167 17.83 5.14 6.94
N SER A 168 18.40 5.74 5.89
CA SER A 168 18.06 7.10 5.44
C SER A 168 16.70 7.21 4.72
N ILE A 169 16.10 6.08 4.33
CA ILE A 169 14.86 6.05 3.54
C ILE A 169 13.66 6.40 4.43
N PRO A 170 12.77 7.33 4.02
CA PRO A 170 11.59 7.69 4.81
C PRO A 170 10.56 6.57 4.86
N GLY A 171 9.72 6.57 5.90
CA GLY A 171 8.67 5.58 6.13
C GLY A 171 8.87 4.85 7.45
N GLU A 172 7.76 4.62 8.15
CA GLU A 172 7.74 4.02 9.49
C GLU A 172 6.89 2.74 9.50
N ARG A 173 5.96 2.60 8.56
CA ARG A 173 5.07 1.43 8.45
C ARG A 173 5.33 0.69 7.14
N TYR A 174 4.33 -0.01 6.62
CA TYR A 174 4.43 -0.83 5.41
C TYR A 174 4.88 -0.07 4.15
N GLU A 175 4.68 1.25 4.07
CA GLU A 175 5.16 2.07 2.95
C GLU A 175 6.68 2.10 2.84
N TYR A 176 7.42 1.85 3.93
CA TYR A 176 8.87 1.83 3.94
C TYR A 176 9.42 0.84 2.90
N GLU A 177 8.83 -0.35 2.83
CA GLU A 177 9.23 -1.39 1.88
C GLU A 177 9.08 -0.95 0.41
N MET A 178 8.04 -0.19 0.08
CA MET A 178 7.89 0.39 -1.26
C MET A 178 8.92 1.52 -1.50
N ASN A 179 9.17 2.35 -0.49
CA ASN A 179 10.16 3.42 -0.58
C ASN A 179 11.58 2.86 -0.79
N VAL A 180 11.90 1.70 -0.21
CA VAL A 180 13.15 0.97 -0.48
C VAL A 180 13.28 0.64 -1.97
N LEU A 181 12.24 0.06 -2.59
CA LEU A 181 12.26 -0.28 -4.01
C LEU A 181 12.42 0.97 -4.90
N LEU A 182 11.65 2.02 -4.61
CA LEU A 182 11.71 3.28 -5.36
C LEU A 182 13.07 3.97 -5.22
N THR A 183 13.67 3.92 -4.03
CA THR A 183 14.98 4.51 -3.78
C THR A 183 16.07 3.74 -4.52
N CYS A 184 16.06 2.40 -4.44
CA CYS A 184 17.02 1.56 -5.17
C CYS A 184 17.00 1.87 -6.66
N SER A 185 15.81 1.96 -7.28
CA SER A 185 15.69 2.35 -8.69
C SER A 185 16.20 3.75 -8.98
N ARG A 186 16.02 4.70 -8.07
CA ARG A 186 16.45 6.10 -8.26
C ARG A 186 17.96 6.27 -8.16
N ILE A 187 18.61 5.57 -7.23
CA ILE A 187 20.06 5.68 -6.99
C ILE A 187 20.88 4.60 -7.68
N GLY A 188 20.25 3.76 -8.51
CA GLY A 188 20.92 2.77 -9.33
C GLY A 188 21.37 1.50 -8.60
N ILE A 189 20.80 1.18 -7.43
CA ILE A 189 21.00 -0.13 -6.79
C ILE A 189 20.18 -1.16 -7.59
N PRO A 190 20.81 -2.18 -8.20
CA PRO A 190 20.08 -3.20 -8.95
C PRO A 190 19.14 -4.00 -8.03
N ILE A 191 17.97 -4.31 -8.56
CA ILE A 191 16.99 -5.18 -7.90
C ILE A 191 16.94 -6.48 -8.69
N LEU A 192 17.19 -7.60 -8.00
CA LEU A 192 17.11 -8.95 -8.57
C LEU A 192 15.95 -9.69 -7.94
N GLU A 193 15.30 -10.55 -8.73
CA GLU A 193 14.20 -11.39 -8.25
C GLU A 193 14.60 -12.86 -8.36
N GLU A 194 14.58 -13.55 -7.23
CA GLU A 194 14.82 -14.98 -7.14
C GLU A 194 13.50 -15.68 -6.85
N GLU A 195 13.20 -16.72 -7.61
CA GLU A 195 11.96 -17.47 -7.45
C GLU A 195 11.95 -18.25 -6.12
N ILE A 196 10.86 -18.13 -5.36
CA ILE A 196 10.64 -18.83 -4.08
C ILE A 196 9.32 -19.62 -4.10
N GLU A 197 9.25 -20.72 -3.34
CA GLU A 197 8.03 -21.54 -3.21
C GLU A 197 7.13 -20.99 -2.10
N THR A 198 5.84 -20.81 -2.39
CA THR A 198 4.84 -20.40 -1.37
C THR A 198 4.03 -21.61 -0.93
N ILE A 199 4.11 -22.01 0.34
CA ILE A 199 3.21 -23.03 0.93
C ILE A 199 2.26 -22.32 1.89
N TYR A 200 0.97 -22.34 1.58
CA TYR A 200 -0.09 -21.85 2.46
C TYR A 200 -0.39 -22.92 3.52
N ILE A 201 0.00 -22.70 4.77
CA ILE A 201 -0.36 -23.58 5.89
C ILE A 201 -1.74 -23.16 6.41
N ASP A 202 -2.69 -24.11 6.42
CA ASP A 202 -4.00 -24.07 7.08
C ASP A 202 -4.80 -22.75 7.03
N GLY A 203 -5.20 -22.34 5.83
CA GLY A 203 -6.38 -21.48 5.67
C GLY A 203 -6.32 -20.09 6.33
N ASN A 204 -5.13 -19.60 6.66
CA ASN A 204 -4.89 -18.19 7.03
C ASN A 204 -5.61 -17.71 8.32
N ALA A 205 -5.68 -18.55 9.35
CA ALA A 205 -6.23 -18.14 10.65
C ALA A 205 -5.24 -17.36 11.54
N SER A 206 -3.93 -17.54 11.35
CA SER A 206 -2.89 -17.02 12.26
C SER A 206 -2.09 -15.83 11.73
N SER A 207 -2.34 -15.37 10.50
CA SER A 207 -2.01 -13.98 10.20
C SER A 207 -2.98 -13.16 11.04
N HIS A 208 -2.51 -12.52 12.11
CA HIS A 208 -3.12 -11.30 12.64
C HIS A 208 -2.97 -10.18 11.58
N PHE A 209 -3.42 -10.47 10.36
CA PHE A 209 -3.89 -9.56 9.35
C PHE A 209 -5.21 -8.99 9.91
N ASP A 210 -5.10 -8.18 10.97
CA ASP A 210 -6.07 -7.12 11.26
C ASP A 210 -6.05 -6.04 10.13
N THR A 211 -5.37 -6.30 9.02
CA THR A 211 -5.66 -5.68 7.72
C THR A 211 -7.13 -5.79 7.34
N VAL A 212 -7.91 -6.76 7.83
CA VAL A 212 -9.35 -6.70 7.61
C VAL A 212 -9.91 -5.47 8.30
N LYS A 213 -9.65 -5.16 9.57
CA LYS A 213 -10.23 -3.96 10.20
C LYS A 213 -9.64 -2.65 9.65
N ASP A 214 -8.31 -2.60 9.45
CA ASP A 214 -7.64 -1.38 9.01
C ASP A 214 -7.78 -1.12 7.51
N SER A 215 -7.69 -2.17 6.68
CA SER A 215 -8.05 -2.04 5.26
C SER A 215 -9.56 -1.94 5.10
N TRP A 216 -10.41 -2.58 5.92
CA TRP A 216 -11.86 -2.34 5.89
C TRP A 216 -12.19 -0.91 6.23
N ARG A 217 -11.45 -0.23 7.10
CA ARG A 217 -11.68 1.20 7.33
C ARG A 217 -11.47 2.00 6.05
N VAL A 218 -10.40 1.71 5.29
CA VAL A 218 -10.11 2.34 3.99
C VAL A 218 -11.09 1.89 2.90
N TYR A 219 -11.35 0.59 2.76
CA TYR A 219 -12.28 0.00 1.81
C TYR A 219 -13.73 0.42 2.09
N LYS A 220 -14.14 0.56 3.34
CA LYS A 220 -15.46 1.09 3.74
C LYS A 220 -15.60 2.54 3.37
N GLU A 221 -14.56 3.36 3.54
CA GLU A 221 -14.55 4.74 3.06
C GLU A 221 -14.66 4.80 1.53
N ILE A 222 -13.91 3.97 0.81
CA ILE A 222 -13.97 3.88 -0.65
C ILE A 222 -15.34 3.36 -1.12
N LEU A 223 -15.87 2.28 -0.52
CA LEU A 223 -17.18 1.71 -0.86
C LEU A 223 -18.32 2.71 -0.61
N LYS A 224 -18.28 3.43 0.50
CA LYS A 224 -19.24 4.50 0.77
C LYS A 224 -19.12 5.65 -0.21
N PHE A 225 -17.89 6.03 -0.60
CA PHE A 225 -17.64 7.03 -1.62
C PHE A 225 -18.14 6.58 -3.00
N SER A 226 -17.91 5.32 -3.38
CA SER A 226 -18.44 4.71 -4.60
C SER A 226 -19.96 4.69 -4.60
N ALA A 227 -20.59 4.28 -3.49
CA ALA A 227 -22.03 4.27 -3.34
C ALA A 227 -22.63 5.68 -3.43
N ALA A 228 -21.99 6.68 -2.78
CA ALA A 228 -22.39 8.08 -2.89
C ALA A 228 -22.30 8.58 -4.34
N SER A 229 -21.23 8.23 -5.05
CA SER A 229 -21.02 8.57 -6.45
C SER A 229 -22.05 7.91 -7.37
N LEU A 230 -22.39 6.65 -7.12
CA LEU A 230 -23.43 5.92 -7.87
C LEU A 230 -24.83 6.51 -7.63
N ILE A 231 -25.18 6.85 -6.39
CA ILE A 231 -26.44 7.51 -6.06
C ILE A 231 -26.52 8.86 -6.80
N SER A 232 -25.45 9.66 -6.77
CA SER A 232 -25.42 10.93 -7.49
C SER A 232 -25.56 10.75 -9.00
N PHE A 233 -24.94 9.72 -9.57
CA PHE A 233 -25.11 9.38 -10.99
C PHE A 233 -26.57 9.01 -11.33
N LEU A 234 -27.21 8.19 -10.51
CA LEU A 234 -28.61 7.81 -10.71
C LEU A 234 -29.55 9.01 -10.58
N VAL A 235 -29.27 9.92 -9.63
CA VAL A 235 -30.03 11.17 -9.51
C VAL A 235 -29.79 12.08 -10.71
N ASP A 236 -28.55 12.21 -11.18
CA ASP A 236 -28.21 12.98 -12.38
C ASP A 236 -29.01 12.46 -13.59
N TYR A 237 -28.96 11.16 -13.82
CA TYR A 237 -29.65 10.51 -14.93
C TYR A 237 -31.19 10.61 -14.82
N GLY A 238 -31.73 10.39 -13.62
CA GLY A 238 -33.16 10.50 -13.37
C GLY A 238 -33.69 11.92 -13.55
N LEU A 239 -32.98 12.92 -13.01
CA LEU A 239 -33.34 14.33 -13.18
C LEU A 239 -33.18 14.78 -14.61
N TYR A 240 -32.10 14.38 -15.29
CA TYR A 240 -31.91 14.66 -16.70
C TYR A 240 -33.10 14.13 -17.52
N SER A 241 -33.50 12.87 -17.27
CA SER A 241 -34.62 12.24 -17.97
C SER A 241 -35.95 12.97 -17.70
N ALA A 242 -36.24 13.32 -16.44
CA ALA A 242 -37.47 14.01 -16.06
C ALA A 242 -37.54 15.46 -16.59
N LEU A 243 -36.44 16.21 -16.44
CA LEU A 243 -36.35 17.60 -16.92
C LEU A 243 -36.40 17.69 -18.45
N THR A 244 -35.91 16.68 -19.16
CA THR A 244 -35.97 16.63 -20.64
C THR A 244 -37.43 16.57 -21.10
N LEU A 245 -38.28 15.80 -20.40
CA LEU A 245 -39.71 15.74 -20.69
C LEU A 245 -40.38 17.10 -20.48
N CYS A 246 -40.05 17.78 -19.38
CA CYS A 246 -40.63 19.08 -19.02
C CYS A 246 -40.13 20.25 -19.89
N THR A 247 -38.92 20.16 -20.45
CA THR A 247 -38.28 21.24 -21.22
C THR A 247 -38.32 21.02 -22.73
N SER A 248 -38.91 19.90 -23.18
CA SER A 248 -39.04 19.54 -24.59
C SER A 248 -39.70 20.62 -25.46
N GLY A 249 -40.55 21.48 -24.88
CA GLY A 249 -41.19 22.60 -25.56
C GLY A 249 -40.31 23.82 -25.84
N LEU A 250 -39.08 23.88 -25.31
CA LEU A 250 -38.16 25.02 -25.46
C LEU A 250 -37.23 24.93 -26.68
N GLY A 251 -37.24 23.80 -27.40
CA GLY A 251 -36.31 23.49 -28.48
C GLY A 251 -35.07 22.73 -28.00
N ASN A 252 -34.46 21.95 -28.90
CA ASN A 252 -33.44 20.94 -28.54
C ASN A 252 -32.20 21.53 -27.84
N ALA A 253 -31.63 22.61 -28.38
CA ALA A 253 -30.41 23.21 -27.82
C ALA A 253 -30.59 23.80 -26.40
N PRO A 254 -31.58 24.68 -26.13
CA PRO A 254 -31.80 25.22 -24.79
C PRO A 254 -32.32 24.17 -23.80
N SER A 255 -33.13 23.19 -24.26
CA SER A 255 -33.60 22.09 -23.40
C SER A 255 -32.43 21.24 -22.90
N ILE A 256 -31.51 20.81 -23.77
CA ILE A 256 -30.33 20.02 -23.37
C ILE A 256 -29.47 20.80 -22.37
N LEU A 257 -29.28 22.10 -22.60
CA LEU A 257 -28.41 22.93 -21.76
C LEU A 257 -28.99 23.15 -20.35
N ILE A 258 -30.26 23.54 -20.26
CA ILE A 258 -30.95 23.76 -18.97
C ILE A 258 -31.04 22.44 -18.20
N THR A 259 -31.38 21.36 -18.88
CA THR A 259 -31.58 20.04 -18.28
C THR A 259 -30.27 19.47 -17.74
N ASN A 260 -29.19 19.51 -18.53
CA ASN A 260 -27.89 19.01 -18.12
C ASN A 260 -27.31 19.84 -16.97
N ILE A 261 -27.36 21.17 -17.05
CA ILE A 261 -26.85 22.04 -15.97
C ILE A 261 -27.66 21.83 -14.68
N GLY A 262 -29.00 21.80 -14.78
CA GLY A 262 -29.87 21.58 -13.64
C GLY A 262 -29.62 20.23 -12.94
N ALA A 263 -29.57 19.14 -13.72
CA ALA A 263 -29.28 17.80 -13.20
C ALA A 263 -27.91 17.75 -12.52
N ARG A 264 -26.87 18.35 -13.14
CA ARG A 264 -25.50 18.38 -12.62
C ARG A 264 -25.35 19.16 -11.32
N ILE A 265 -26.04 20.30 -11.19
CA ILE A 265 -26.01 21.10 -9.96
C ILE A 265 -26.63 20.31 -8.80
N VAL A 266 -27.78 19.68 -9.03
CA VAL A 266 -28.48 18.91 -8.00
C VAL A 266 -27.71 17.65 -7.63
N SER A 267 -27.22 16.89 -8.62
CA SER A 267 -26.46 15.66 -8.38
C SER A 267 -25.13 15.93 -7.66
N ALA A 268 -24.42 17.00 -8.02
CA ALA A 268 -23.19 17.43 -7.33
C ALA A 268 -23.46 17.91 -5.90
N SER A 269 -24.56 18.62 -5.66
CA SER A 269 -24.97 19.07 -4.32
C SER A 269 -25.28 17.89 -3.40
N ILE A 270 -25.96 16.87 -3.92
CA ILE A 270 -26.23 15.61 -3.21
C ILE A 270 -24.92 14.86 -2.96
N ASN A 271 -24.05 14.76 -3.97
CA ASN A 271 -22.75 14.08 -3.85
C ASN A 271 -21.91 14.70 -2.73
N TYR A 272 -21.79 16.03 -2.74
CA TYR A 272 -21.11 16.80 -1.70
C TYR A 272 -21.72 16.56 -0.31
N THR A 273 -23.05 16.57 -0.20
CA THR A 273 -23.75 16.39 1.07
C THR A 273 -23.52 15.00 1.66
N ILE A 274 -23.63 13.95 0.84
CA ILE A 274 -23.38 12.57 1.25
C ILE A 274 -21.91 12.38 1.63
N ASN A 275 -20.98 12.90 0.81
CA ASN A 275 -19.55 12.79 1.09
C ASN A 275 -19.16 13.51 2.38
N ARG A 276 -19.66 14.72 2.60
CA ARG A 276 -19.41 15.49 3.83
C ARG A 276 -19.98 14.82 5.07
N LYS A 277 -21.26 14.42 5.06
CA LYS A 277 -21.97 13.93 6.25
C LYS A 277 -21.76 12.45 6.54
N MET A 278 -21.75 11.60 5.51
CA MET A 278 -21.81 10.14 5.67
C MET A 278 -20.47 9.44 5.41
N VAL A 279 -19.70 9.91 4.41
CA VAL A 279 -18.41 9.30 4.04
C VAL A 279 -17.29 9.81 4.93
N PHE A 280 -17.08 11.13 4.98
CA PHE A 280 -15.95 11.74 5.69
C PHE A 280 -16.32 12.36 7.05
N ARG A 281 -17.62 12.48 7.36
CA ARG A 281 -18.13 13.05 8.64
C ARG A 281 -17.44 14.36 9.04
N SER A 282 -17.23 15.25 8.07
CA SER A 282 -16.38 16.44 8.25
C SER A 282 -17.10 17.58 8.95
N LYS A 283 -16.42 18.21 9.91
CA LYS A 283 -16.84 19.46 10.59
C LYS A 283 -16.34 20.73 9.88
N ALA A 284 -15.76 20.62 8.69
CA ALA A 284 -15.25 21.76 7.94
C ALA A 284 -16.36 22.79 7.63
N HIS A 285 -15.95 24.07 7.52
CA HIS A 285 -16.84 25.18 7.20
C HIS A 285 -17.46 25.00 5.81
N VAL A 286 -18.80 24.98 5.75
CA VAL A 286 -19.59 24.53 4.59
C VAL A 286 -19.20 25.26 3.30
N VAL A 287 -19.07 26.59 3.37
CA VAL A 287 -18.80 27.41 2.18
C VAL A 287 -17.41 27.12 1.61
N ARG A 288 -16.40 26.97 2.47
CA ARG A 288 -15.02 26.74 2.05
C ARG A 288 -14.86 25.36 1.41
N SER A 289 -15.43 24.32 2.02
CA SER A 289 -15.38 22.96 1.46
C SER A 289 -16.19 22.81 0.18
N ALA A 290 -17.30 23.56 0.03
CA ALA A 290 -18.08 23.57 -1.21
C ALA A 290 -17.29 24.20 -2.38
N VAL A 291 -16.62 25.34 -2.16
CA VAL A 291 -15.78 25.98 -3.19
C VAL A 291 -14.62 25.07 -3.61
N GLN A 292 -13.94 24.44 -2.65
CA GLN A 292 -12.85 23.50 -2.94
C GLN A 292 -13.35 22.26 -3.71
N TYR A 293 -14.54 21.75 -3.38
CA TYR A 293 -15.16 20.64 -4.10
C TYR A 293 -15.53 21.03 -5.53
N ALA A 294 -16.10 22.22 -5.74
CA ALA A 294 -16.42 22.73 -7.07
C ALA A 294 -15.15 22.91 -7.93
N ALA A 295 -14.08 23.47 -7.37
CA ALA A 295 -12.80 23.60 -8.04
C ALA A 295 -12.19 22.24 -8.41
N LEU A 296 -12.29 21.25 -7.52
CA LEU A 296 -11.86 19.88 -7.79
C LEU A 296 -12.66 19.26 -8.93
N ALA A 297 -13.99 19.40 -8.94
CA ALA A 297 -14.85 18.86 -9.99
C ALA A 297 -14.54 19.47 -11.36
N ALA A 298 -14.31 20.80 -11.42
CA ALA A 298 -13.89 21.47 -12.65
C ALA A 298 -12.51 21.00 -13.13
N GLY A 299 -11.55 20.84 -12.21
CA GLY A 299 -10.22 20.32 -12.52
C GLY A 299 -10.25 18.88 -13.03
N ILE A 300 -11.10 18.03 -12.46
CA ILE A 300 -11.31 16.65 -12.92
C ILE A 300 -11.90 16.64 -14.34
N LEU A 301 -12.87 17.51 -14.64
CA LEU A 301 -13.49 17.57 -15.97
C LEU A 301 -12.45 17.91 -17.06
N ILE A 302 -11.65 18.95 -16.81
CA ILE A 302 -10.58 19.38 -17.73
C ILE A 302 -9.52 18.29 -17.84
N GLY A 303 -9.06 17.78 -16.69
CA GLY A 303 -8.03 16.75 -16.63
C GLY A 303 -8.44 15.44 -17.31
N ASN A 304 -9.70 15.01 -17.15
CA ASN A 304 -10.23 13.80 -17.79
C ASN A 304 -10.14 13.93 -19.32
N THR A 305 -10.51 15.10 -19.84
CA THR A 305 -10.44 15.38 -21.29
C THR A 305 -9.00 15.34 -21.81
N VAL A 306 -8.06 15.98 -21.10
CA VAL A 306 -6.64 16.04 -21.49
C VAL A 306 -5.96 14.66 -21.38
N VAL A 307 -6.15 13.95 -20.27
CA VAL A 307 -5.51 12.64 -20.08
C VAL A 307 -6.08 11.61 -21.04
N LEU A 308 -7.39 11.65 -21.30
CA LEU A 308 -8.02 10.77 -22.27
C LEU A 308 -7.48 11.01 -23.69
N SER A 309 -7.36 12.26 -24.13
CA SER A 309 -6.81 12.58 -25.46
C SER A 309 -5.34 12.18 -25.57
N VAL A 310 -4.52 12.41 -24.53
CA VAL A 310 -3.12 11.96 -24.53
C VAL A 310 -3.03 10.42 -24.62
N LEU A 311 -3.84 9.69 -23.84
CA LEU A 311 -3.82 8.23 -23.86
C LEU A 311 -4.31 7.66 -25.19
N ALA A 312 -5.44 8.17 -25.70
CA ALA A 312 -6.08 7.65 -26.89
C ALA A 312 -5.37 8.07 -28.18
N ASP A 313 -4.98 9.34 -28.28
CA ASP A 313 -4.54 9.93 -29.55
C ASP A 313 -3.00 10.03 -29.65
N TYR A 314 -2.30 10.20 -28.52
CA TYR A 314 -0.84 10.34 -28.52
C TYR A 314 -0.10 9.05 -28.15
N LEU A 315 -0.63 8.28 -27.21
CA LEU A 315 -0.03 7.03 -26.73
C LEU A 315 -0.60 5.78 -27.41
N GLY A 316 -1.59 5.94 -28.30
CA GLY A 316 -2.18 4.85 -29.08
C GLY A 316 -2.92 3.80 -28.24
N VAL A 317 -3.32 4.15 -27.01
CA VAL A 317 -4.08 3.25 -26.15
C VAL A 317 -5.49 3.11 -26.72
N ASN A 318 -6.01 1.88 -26.75
CA ASN A 318 -7.40 1.63 -27.15
C ASN A 318 -8.35 2.59 -26.42
N ARG A 319 -9.23 3.27 -27.17
CA ARG A 319 -10.12 4.32 -26.63
C ARG A 319 -10.96 3.88 -25.44
N TYR A 320 -11.44 2.63 -25.43
CA TYR A 320 -12.22 2.07 -24.31
C TYR A 320 -11.34 1.83 -23.09
N ALA A 321 -10.12 1.32 -23.29
CA ALA A 321 -9.14 1.11 -22.23
C ALA A 321 -8.64 2.45 -21.65
N ALA A 322 -8.33 3.42 -22.51
CA ALA A 322 -7.95 4.77 -22.13
C ALA A 322 -9.05 5.45 -21.30
N LYS A 323 -10.32 5.28 -21.68
CA LYS A 323 -11.46 5.79 -20.91
C LYS A 323 -11.52 5.18 -19.51
N LEU A 324 -11.43 3.86 -19.40
CA LEU A 324 -11.43 3.17 -18.10
C LEU A 324 -10.27 3.61 -17.20
N ILE A 325 -9.06 3.72 -17.76
CA ILE A 325 -7.86 4.14 -17.01
C ILE A 325 -8.04 5.57 -16.50
N THR A 326 -8.47 6.49 -17.35
CA THR A 326 -8.70 7.90 -16.99
C THR A 326 -9.75 8.03 -15.89
N GLU A 327 -10.90 7.34 -16.01
CA GLU A 327 -11.96 7.37 -14.99
C GLU A 327 -11.47 6.83 -13.64
N LEU A 328 -10.75 5.71 -13.62
CA LEU A 328 -10.21 5.14 -12.39
C LEU A 328 -9.18 6.07 -11.74
N LEU A 329 -8.31 6.68 -12.53
CA LEU A 329 -7.30 7.62 -12.07
C LEU A 329 -7.94 8.86 -11.41
N PHE A 330 -8.91 9.48 -12.08
CA PHE A 330 -9.58 10.67 -11.54
C PHE A 330 -10.51 10.34 -10.37
N PHE A 331 -11.10 9.14 -10.33
CA PHE A 331 -11.84 8.66 -9.16
C PHE A 331 -10.94 8.57 -7.92
N LEU A 332 -9.75 7.96 -8.05
CA LEU A 332 -8.79 7.85 -6.94
C LEU A 332 -8.24 9.21 -6.52
N MET A 333 -7.90 10.07 -7.48
CA MET A 333 -7.47 11.45 -7.23
C MET A 333 -8.54 12.24 -6.48
N SER A 334 -9.80 12.16 -6.92
CA SER A 334 -10.93 12.83 -6.29
C SER A 334 -11.08 12.40 -4.82
N TRP A 335 -11.03 11.09 -4.57
CA TRP A 335 -11.09 10.54 -3.21
C TRP A 335 -9.92 11.03 -2.34
N LEU A 336 -8.69 11.02 -2.85
CA LEU A 336 -7.50 11.47 -2.12
C LEU A 336 -7.58 12.95 -1.74
N VAL A 337 -7.94 13.82 -2.70
CA VAL A 337 -8.05 15.27 -2.47
C VAL A 337 -9.20 15.56 -1.51
N GLN A 338 -10.35 14.92 -1.67
CA GLN A 338 -11.47 15.09 -0.76
C GLN A 338 -11.10 14.68 0.68
N ARG A 339 -10.43 13.53 0.85
CA ARG A 339 -10.02 13.02 2.16
C ARG A 339 -8.95 13.88 2.83
N LYS A 340 -7.91 14.28 2.10
CA LYS A 340 -6.73 14.96 2.69
C LYS A 340 -6.85 16.48 2.73
N VAL A 341 -7.54 17.09 1.77
CA VAL A 341 -7.56 18.54 1.57
C VAL A 341 -8.90 19.14 1.96
N ILE A 342 -10.00 18.63 1.41
CA ILE A 342 -11.33 19.26 1.52
C ILE A 342 -12.00 18.92 2.85
N PHE A 343 -11.98 17.65 3.23
CA PHE A 343 -12.68 17.12 4.40
C PHE A 343 -11.74 16.68 5.52
N ARG A 344 -10.54 17.26 5.55
CA ARG A 344 -9.51 16.96 6.55
C ARG A 344 -10.11 16.93 7.96
N ALA A 345 -9.98 15.81 8.67
CA ALA A 345 -10.34 15.75 10.08
C ALA A 345 -9.49 16.77 10.84
N GLY A 346 -10.14 17.73 11.51
CA GLY A 346 -9.43 18.76 12.27
C GLY A 346 -8.53 18.14 13.33
N LYS A 347 -7.22 18.43 13.29
CA LYS A 347 -6.24 18.14 14.34
C LYS A 347 -6.48 19.04 15.58
N ASN A 348 -7.71 19.19 16.06
CA ASN A 348 -7.99 19.97 17.27
C ASN A 348 -9.05 19.25 18.14
N ALA A 349 -8.59 18.25 18.88
CA ALA A 349 -9.22 17.71 20.09
C ALA A 349 -8.21 16.82 20.86
N LYS A 350 -7.07 17.40 21.27
CA LYS A 350 -6.25 16.92 22.39
C LYS A 350 -5.69 18.16 23.10
N LYS A 351 -6.56 18.79 23.87
CA LYS A 351 -6.25 19.71 24.98
C LYS A 351 -7.50 19.79 25.87
N SER A 352 -7.56 18.87 26.82
CA SER A 352 -8.06 19.03 28.18
C SER A 352 -7.75 17.74 28.93
#